data_AF-A0A2D7Y4T8-F1
#
_entry.id   AF-A0A2D7Y4T8-F1
#
_cell.length_a   1.000
_cell.length_b   1.000
_cell.length_c   1.000
_cell.angle_alpha   90.00
_cell.angle_beta   90.00
_cell.angle_gamma   90.00
#
_symmetry.space_group_name_H-M   'P 1'
#
loop_
_entity.id
_entity.type
_entity.pdbx_description
1 polymer ?
#
loop_
_entity_poly.entity_id
_entity_poly.type
_entity_poly.pdbx_seq_one_letter_code
_entity_poly.pdbx_strand_id
1 'polypeptide(L)'
;MIARCLSLLALLVVAQPALAQIPTPRQRPEPVNFSQYLTDADFQRFRRGLDAADDEEWERVREIRLELTDTSARNILLWRVALGDPRATFLELDMALSELDNWPRDSFIRSEAESKINGSGLTAPFIVNWFDANGVQTGRGRISYAEALIDVGRIEEGEQLLRDTWRGEFLPLAVQRDTYQAHEDFFTQEDHMARIDYLIWSNQRTAARRVLPLLSGTNHDLADARLRLAGRQSGVDRAVNRIPASMSNDPGLVFERARWPRRSGLRDSVLPLLLQLPDAHGDVNALELMWTERKLMILDLIRDRDFNTAYELAS
;
A
#
# COMPACT_ATOMS: atom_id res chain seq x y z
N MET A 1 -32.27 3.82 -103.92
CA MET A 1 -31.02 3.05 -104.12
C MET A 1 -29.95 3.81 -103.36
N ILE A 2 -29.39 3.33 -102.24
CA ILE A 2 -28.33 2.31 -102.18
C ILE A 2 -28.25 1.74 -100.73
N ALA A 3 -28.27 0.40 -100.66
CA ALA A 3 -27.59 -0.55 -99.76
C ALA A 3 -27.38 -0.20 -98.26
N ARG A 4 -28.02 -0.91 -97.31
CA ARG A 4 -27.62 -2.21 -96.69
C ARG A 4 -26.23 -2.20 -96.01
N CYS A 5 -26.22 -2.33 -94.68
CA CYS A 5 -25.33 -3.27 -93.98
C CYS A 5 -25.81 -3.45 -92.52
N LEU A 6 -26.29 -4.66 -92.21
CA LEU A 6 -26.50 -5.15 -90.85
C LEU A 6 -25.15 -5.58 -90.28
N SER A 7 -24.76 -5.00 -89.15
CA SER A 7 -23.60 -5.43 -88.37
C SER A 7 -24.08 -5.89 -87.00
N LEU A 8 -23.94 -7.18 -86.70
CA LEU A 8 -24.12 -7.74 -85.36
C LEU A 8 -23.12 -7.09 -84.40
N LEU A 9 -23.63 -6.43 -83.35
CA LEU A 9 -22.83 -5.85 -82.29
C LEU A 9 -22.77 -6.87 -81.12
N ALA A 10 -21.61 -7.48 -80.91
CA ALA A 10 -21.35 -8.29 -79.73
C ALA A 10 -21.13 -7.36 -78.52
N LEU A 11 -22.04 -7.40 -77.53
CA LEU A 11 -21.86 -6.70 -76.27
C LEU A 11 -20.82 -7.45 -75.42
N LEU A 12 -19.59 -6.92 -75.37
CA LEU A 12 -18.62 -7.24 -74.32
C LEU A 12 -18.96 -6.39 -73.09
N VAL A 13 -19.54 -7.02 -72.07
CA VAL A 13 -19.73 -6.40 -70.76
C VAL A 13 -18.37 -6.37 -70.06
N VAL A 14 -17.73 -5.21 -70.05
CA VAL A 14 -16.54 -4.96 -69.23
C VAL A 14 -17.01 -4.76 -67.79
N ALA A 15 -16.79 -5.75 -66.93
CA ALA A 15 -17.00 -5.59 -65.49
C ALA A 15 -15.93 -4.61 -64.96
N GLN A 16 -16.33 -3.38 -64.66
CA GLN A 16 -15.46 -2.44 -63.94
C GLN A 16 -15.37 -2.90 -62.48
N PRO A 17 -14.16 -3.06 -61.90
CA PRO A 17 -14.04 -3.29 -60.48
C PRO A 17 -14.60 -2.06 -59.76
N ALA A 18 -15.66 -2.24 -58.99
CA ALA A 18 -16.16 -1.21 -58.10
C ALA A 18 -15.09 -0.99 -57.02
N LEU A 19 -14.28 0.06 -57.18
CA LEU A 19 -13.43 0.53 -56.10
C LEU A 19 -14.34 1.01 -54.98
N ALA A 20 -14.41 0.25 -53.89
CA ALA A 20 -15.06 0.70 -52.67
C ALA A 20 -14.41 2.03 -52.25
N GLN A 21 -15.17 3.11 -52.29
CA GLN A 21 -14.70 4.40 -51.77
C GLN A 21 -14.42 4.20 -50.29
N ILE A 22 -13.15 4.29 -49.90
CA ILE A 22 -12.77 4.32 -48.49
C ILE A 22 -13.45 5.57 -47.91
N PRO A 23 -14.42 5.43 -46.99
CA PRO A 23 -15.11 6.59 -46.45
C PRO A 23 -14.07 7.51 -45.81
N THR A 24 -14.07 8.78 -46.23
CA THR A 24 -13.14 9.77 -45.71
C THR A 24 -13.35 9.87 -44.20
N PRO A 25 -12.30 9.70 -43.37
CA PRO A 25 -12.45 9.78 -41.93
C PRO A 25 -13.10 11.13 -41.56
N ARG A 26 -14.24 11.07 -40.86
CA ARG A 26 -14.89 12.29 -40.36
C ARG A 26 -14.01 12.87 -39.26
N GLN A 27 -13.22 13.88 -39.61
CA GLN A 27 -12.37 14.57 -38.64
C GLN A 27 -13.27 15.22 -37.58
N ARG A 28 -12.98 14.91 -36.31
CA ARG A 28 -13.64 15.57 -35.18
C ARG A 28 -13.30 17.07 -35.29
N PRO A 29 -14.28 17.99 -35.27
CA PRO A 29 -13.98 19.41 -35.32
C PRO A 29 -13.11 19.80 -34.12
N GLU A 30 -12.19 20.74 -34.34
CA GLU A 30 -11.36 21.27 -33.26
C GLU A 30 -12.26 21.82 -32.15
N PRO A 31 -12.07 21.38 -30.89
CA PRO A 31 -12.89 21.85 -29.80
C PRO A 31 -12.67 23.34 -29.58
N VAL A 32 -13.77 24.07 -29.49
CA VAL A 32 -13.76 25.51 -29.22
C VAL A 32 -13.36 25.73 -27.76
N ASN A 33 -12.53 26.74 -27.50
CA ASN A 33 -12.20 27.15 -26.15
C ASN A 33 -13.45 27.68 -25.44
N PHE A 34 -13.86 27.01 -24.37
CA PHE A 34 -14.97 27.41 -23.51
C PHE A 34 -14.51 27.94 -22.14
N SER A 35 -13.19 27.98 -21.90
CA SER A 35 -12.61 28.45 -20.65
C SER A 35 -12.67 29.97 -20.56
N GLN A 36 -13.02 30.47 -19.36
CA GLN A 36 -12.90 31.89 -19.03
C GLN A 36 -11.50 32.26 -18.54
N TYR A 37 -10.66 31.25 -18.25
CA TYR A 37 -9.36 31.42 -17.60
C TYR A 37 -8.20 31.17 -18.57
N LEU A 38 -8.35 30.23 -19.49
CA LEU A 38 -7.29 29.85 -20.43
C LEU A 38 -7.41 30.62 -21.74
N THR A 39 -6.28 31.12 -22.23
CA THR A 39 -6.18 31.60 -23.61
C THR A 39 -6.43 30.46 -24.58
N ASP A 40 -6.80 30.75 -25.84
CA ASP A 40 -7.04 29.70 -26.84
C ASP A 40 -5.83 28.78 -27.03
N ALA A 41 -4.61 29.36 -26.99
CA ALA A 41 -3.37 28.59 -27.11
C ALA A 41 -3.19 27.63 -25.92
N ASP A 42 -3.36 28.12 -24.70
CA ASP A 42 -3.19 27.30 -23.49
C ASP A 42 -4.33 26.29 -23.32
N PHE A 43 -5.56 26.63 -23.72
CA PHE A 43 -6.67 25.69 -23.75
C PHE A 43 -6.35 24.49 -24.66
N GLN A 44 -5.87 24.74 -25.89
CA GLN A 44 -5.51 23.66 -26.80
C GLN A 44 -4.31 22.85 -26.31
N ARG A 45 -3.28 23.51 -25.76
CA ARG A 45 -2.12 22.82 -25.17
C ARG A 45 -2.53 21.96 -23.99
N PHE A 46 -3.29 22.53 -23.04
CA PHE A 46 -3.72 21.83 -21.85
C PHE A 46 -4.60 20.62 -22.20
N ARG A 47 -5.53 20.75 -23.15
CA ARG A 47 -6.33 19.62 -23.63
C ARG A 47 -5.46 18.51 -24.20
N ARG A 48 -4.46 18.84 -25.04
CA ARG A 48 -3.50 17.85 -25.54
C ARG A 48 -2.67 17.22 -24.42
N GLY A 49 -2.33 17.98 -23.39
CA GLY A 49 -1.63 17.48 -22.21
C GLY A 49 -2.47 16.50 -21.40
N LEU A 50 -3.77 16.75 -21.27
CA LEU A 50 -4.71 15.82 -20.64
C LEU A 50 -4.90 14.56 -21.48
N ASP A 51 -5.11 14.71 -22.79
CA ASP A 51 -5.22 13.58 -23.73
C ASP A 51 -3.95 12.70 -23.65
N ALA A 52 -2.75 13.31 -23.68
CA ALA A 52 -1.47 12.61 -23.51
C ALA A 52 -1.35 11.91 -22.15
N ALA A 53 -1.86 12.51 -21.07
CA ALA A 53 -1.86 11.90 -19.75
C ALA A 53 -2.85 10.73 -19.64
N ASP A 54 -3.93 10.74 -20.41
CA ASP A 54 -4.88 9.62 -20.51
C ASP A 54 -4.30 8.47 -21.34
N ASP A 55 -3.45 8.78 -22.33
CA ASP A 55 -2.71 7.82 -23.16
C ASP A 55 -1.35 7.37 -22.53
N GLU A 56 -1.06 7.79 -21.29
CA GLU A 56 0.18 7.49 -20.54
C GLU A 56 1.48 7.99 -21.23
N GLU A 57 1.37 9.00 -22.10
CA GLU A 57 2.51 9.64 -22.78
C GLU A 57 3.18 10.69 -21.88
N TRP A 58 3.74 10.26 -20.75
CA TRP A 58 4.22 11.17 -19.69
C TRP A 58 5.30 12.16 -20.12
N GLU A 59 6.21 11.77 -21.02
CA GLU A 59 7.18 12.70 -21.60
C GLU A 59 6.50 13.84 -22.37
N ARG A 60 5.42 13.52 -23.11
CA ARG A 60 4.65 14.52 -23.82
C ARG A 60 3.91 15.45 -22.87
N VAL A 61 3.41 14.93 -21.75
CA VAL A 61 2.81 15.74 -20.67
C VAL A 61 3.84 16.73 -20.11
N ARG A 62 5.07 16.30 -19.85
CA ARG A 62 6.17 17.16 -19.37
C ARG A 62 6.49 18.28 -20.36
N GLU A 63 6.64 17.95 -21.64
CA GLU A 63 6.87 18.94 -22.70
C GLU A 63 5.75 19.99 -22.75
N ILE A 64 4.49 19.52 -22.79
CA ILE A 64 3.33 20.41 -22.86
C ILE A 64 3.23 21.30 -21.60
N ARG A 65 3.55 20.77 -20.41
CA ARG A 65 3.59 21.58 -19.18
C ARG A 65 4.58 22.74 -19.30
N LEU A 66 5.72 22.56 -19.96
CA LEU A 66 6.70 23.64 -20.16
C LEU A 66 6.23 24.71 -21.16
N GLU A 67 5.35 24.35 -22.11
CA GLU A 67 4.78 25.26 -23.09
C GLU A 67 3.62 26.12 -22.56
N LEU A 68 2.98 25.71 -21.46
CA LEU A 68 1.86 26.42 -20.84
C LEU A 68 2.33 27.66 -20.07
N THR A 69 1.57 28.75 -20.18
CA THR A 69 1.80 29.97 -19.41
C THR A 69 0.89 30.07 -18.19
N ASP A 70 -0.31 29.49 -18.24
CA ASP A 70 -1.23 29.42 -17.11
C ASP A 70 -0.73 28.45 -16.02
N THR A 71 -0.56 28.98 -14.80
CA THR A 71 -0.05 28.20 -13.65
C THR A 71 -1.00 27.06 -13.25
N SER A 72 -2.32 27.27 -13.30
CA SER A 72 -3.27 26.23 -12.90
C SER A 72 -3.25 25.05 -13.86
N ALA A 73 -3.20 25.29 -15.17
CA ALA A 73 -3.05 24.25 -16.18
C ALA A 73 -1.74 23.48 -16.02
N ARG A 74 -0.62 24.18 -15.75
CA ARG A 74 0.68 23.56 -15.45
C ARG A 74 0.61 22.66 -14.22
N ASN A 75 -0.04 23.13 -13.16
CA ASN A 75 -0.16 22.41 -11.89
C ASN A 75 -1.03 21.16 -12.05
N ILE A 76 -2.10 21.22 -12.84
CA ILE A 76 -2.92 20.02 -13.12
C ILE A 76 -2.10 18.97 -13.89
N LEU A 77 -1.30 19.37 -14.88
CA LEU A 77 -0.43 18.42 -15.58
C LEU A 77 0.66 17.84 -14.67
N LEU A 78 1.25 18.65 -13.77
CA LEU A 78 2.18 18.16 -12.75
C LEU A 78 1.52 17.14 -11.83
N TRP A 79 0.31 17.44 -11.36
CA TRP A 79 -0.48 16.54 -10.53
C TRP A 79 -0.78 15.21 -11.25
N ARG A 80 -1.12 15.27 -12.55
CA ARG A 80 -1.30 14.06 -13.39
C ARG A 80 -0.01 13.23 -13.47
N VAL A 81 1.14 13.85 -13.69
CA VAL A 81 2.44 13.14 -13.70
C VAL A 81 2.73 12.50 -12.34
N ALA A 82 2.59 13.26 -11.24
CA ALA A 82 2.87 12.80 -9.89
C ALA A 82 1.99 11.61 -9.45
N LEU A 83 0.75 11.54 -9.93
CA LEU A 83 -0.17 10.45 -9.62
C LEU A 83 -0.13 9.28 -10.60
N GLY A 84 0.28 9.53 -11.84
CA GLY A 84 0.08 8.62 -12.96
C GLY A 84 1.36 7.99 -13.50
N ASP A 85 2.52 8.65 -13.43
CA ASP A 85 3.76 8.14 -13.99
C ASP A 85 4.57 7.34 -12.96
N PRO A 86 4.71 6.00 -13.10
CA PRO A 86 5.56 5.20 -12.22
C PRO A 86 7.04 5.61 -12.30
N ARG A 87 7.46 6.30 -13.37
CA ARG A 87 8.82 6.76 -13.60
C ARG A 87 9.10 8.16 -13.05
N ALA A 88 8.11 8.86 -12.49
CA ALA A 88 8.31 10.18 -11.89
C ALA A 88 9.46 10.14 -10.87
N THR A 89 10.43 11.04 -11.00
CA THR A 89 11.61 11.01 -10.11
C THR A 89 11.28 11.55 -8.72
N PHE A 90 12.15 11.30 -7.73
CA PHE A 90 12.00 11.92 -6.41
C PHE A 90 11.90 13.45 -6.52
N LEU A 91 12.76 14.10 -7.33
CA LEU A 91 12.76 15.56 -7.49
C LEU A 91 11.47 16.08 -8.13
N GLU A 92 10.87 15.33 -9.04
CA GLU A 92 9.56 15.70 -9.60
C GLU A 92 8.43 15.59 -8.58
N LEU A 93 8.49 14.58 -7.72
CA LEU A 93 7.51 14.41 -6.64
C LEU A 93 7.69 15.47 -5.55
N ASP A 94 8.93 15.84 -5.21
CA ASP A 94 9.24 16.93 -4.28
C ASP A 94 8.79 18.30 -4.83
N MET A 95 9.01 18.53 -6.13
CA MET A 95 8.44 19.69 -6.83
C MET A 95 6.91 19.67 -6.79
N ALA A 96 6.27 18.51 -6.97
CA ALA A 96 4.82 18.40 -6.85
C ALA A 96 4.33 18.69 -5.42
N LEU A 97 5.02 18.21 -4.38
CA LEU A 97 4.66 18.49 -2.98
C LEU A 97 4.77 19.98 -2.64
N SER A 98 5.75 20.68 -3.21
CA SER A 98 5.95 22.12 -2.98
C SER A 98 5.02 23.00 -3.83
N GLU A 99 4.80 22.68 -5.11
CA GLU A 99 3.93 23.46 -6.00
C GLU A 99 2.43 23.18 -5.78
N LEU A 100 2.07 22.01 -5.23
CA LEU A 100 0.69 21.53 -5.07
C LEU A 100 0.29 21.36 -3.60
N ASP A 101 0.66 22.32 -2.75
CA ASP A 101 0.32 22.28 -1.32
C ASP A 101 -1.20 22.19 -1.09
N ASN A 102 -1.63 21.27 -0.22
CA ASN A 102 -3.03 20.92 0.07
C ASN A 102 -3.86 20.41 -1.14
N TRP A 103 -3.21 19.89 -2.19
CA TRP A 103 -3.92 19.28 -3.31
C TRP A 103 -4.40 17.86 -2.98
N PRO A 104 -5.42 17.36 -3.71
CA PRO A 104 -5.91 16.01 -3.52
C PRO A 104 -4.79 14.96 -3.69
N ARG A 105 -4.78 13.97 -2.79
CA ARG A 105 -3.82 12.85 -2.80
C ARG A 105 -2.35 13.26 -2.55
N ASP A 106 -2.12 14.37 -1.87
CA ASP A 106 -0.80 14.77 -1.34
C ASP A 106 -0.09 13.63 -0.57
N SER A 107 -0.80 12.91 0.29
CA SER A 107 -0.30 11.75 1.05
C SER A 107 0.17 10.60 0.16
N PHE A 108 -0.40 10.44 -1.04
CA PHE A 108 0.07 9.48 -2.03
C PHE A 108 1.37 9.98 -2.66
N ILE A 109 1.41 11.25 -3.10
CA ILE A 109 2.61 11.85 -3.69
C ILE A 109 3.78 11.79 -2.70
N ARG A 110 3.51 12.06 -1.41
CA ARG A 110 4.48 11.95 -0.32
C ARG A 110 4.98 10.52 -0.14
N SER A 111 4.08 9.54 -0.08
CA SER A 111 4.45 8.12 -0.01
C SER A 111 5.30 7.69 -1.22
N GLU A 112 4.98 8.16 -2.42
CA GLU A 112 5.77 7.89 -3.62
C GLU A 112 7.14 8.55 -3.55
N ALA A 113 7.24 9.79 -3.07
CA ALA A 113 8.51 10.50 -2.89
C ALA A 113 9.42 9.75 -1.91
N GLU A 114 8.90 9.39 -0.74
CA GLU A 114 9.63 8.57 0.25
C GLU A 114 10.10 7.23 -0.32
N SER A 115 9.33 6.63 -1.22
CA SER A 115 9.71 5.37 -1.85
C SER A 115 10.90 5.49 -2.81
N LYS A 116 11.15 6.70 -3.34
CA LYS A 116 12.17 6.97 -4.37
C LYS A 116 13.40 7.71 -3.83
N ILE A 117 13.32 8.33 -2.65
CA ILE A 117 14.39 9.19 -2.13
C ILE A 117 15.73 8.45 -1.96
N ASN A 118 15.74 7.25 -1.38
CA ASN A 118 16.97 6.48 -1.17
C ASN A 118 17.67 6.10 -2.50
N GLY A 119 16.89 5.75 -3.52
CA GLY A 119 17.40 5.40 -4.85
C GLY A 119 17.69 6.59 -5.78
N SER A 120 17.54 7.82 -5.30
CA SER A 120 17.62 9.02 -6.14
C SER A 120 19.06 9.51 -6.42
N GLY A 121 20.05 8.99 -5.69
CA GLY A 121 21.44 9.46 -5.75
C GLY A 121 21.71 10.76 -4.98
N LEU A 122 20.75 11.25 -4.19
CA LEU A 122 20.93 12.38 -3.29
C LEU A 122 21.81 12.01 -2.10
N THR A 123 22.49 13.01 -1.53
CA THR A 123 23.42 12.79 -0.41
C THR A 123 22.67 12.56 0.89
N ALA A 124 23.23 11.79 1.82
CA ALA A 124 22.62 11.54 3.13
C ALA A 124 22.25 12.84 3.89
N PRO A 125 23.07 13.92 3.90
CA PRO A 125 22.66 15.20 4.49
C PRO A 125 21.41 15.81 3.85
N PHE A 126 21.23 15.67 2.52
CA PHE A 126 20.02 16.13 1.86
C PHE A 126 18.81 15.32 2.33
N ILE A 127 18.93 13.99 2.37
CA ILE A 127 17.85 13.08 2.77
C ILE A 127 17.40 13.38 4.20
N VAL A 128 18.35 13.54 5.13
CA VAL A 128 18.07 13.93 6.52
C VAL A 128 17.31 15.26 6.57
N ASN A 129 17.82 16.31 5.89
CA ASN A 129 17.17 17.62 5.88
C ASN A 129 15.75 17.56 5.29
N TRP A 130 15.54 16.74 4.26
CA TRP A 130 14.24 16.58 3.64
C TRP A 130 13.23 15.96 4.61
N PHE A 131 13.61 14.87 5.31
CA PHE A 131 12.75 14.25 6.32
C PHE A 131 12.56 15.13 7.56
N ASP A 132 13.57 15.88 7.99
CA ASP A 132 13.46 16.82 9.11
C ASP A 132 12.44 17.94 8.81
N ALA A 133 12.39 18.41 7.56
CA ALA A 133 11.47 19.45 7.13
C ALA A 133 10.04 18.93 6.84
N ASN A 134 9.93 17.72 6.30
CA ASN A 134 8.66 17.20 5.79
C ASN A 134 8.00 16.18 6.73
N GLY A 135 8.74 15.60 7.66
CA GLY A 135 8.32 14.42 8.40
C GLY A 135 8.34 13.16 7.52
N VAL A 136 7.96 12.04 8.13
CA VAL A 136 7.94 10.71 7.49
C VAL A 136 6.57 10.05 7.68
N GLN A 137 6.04 9.47 6.61
CA GLN A 137 4.71 8.87 6.56
C GLN A 137 4.75 7.34 6.44
N THR A 138 5.77 6.79 5.78
CA THR A 138 5.83 5.36 5.44
C THR A 138 6.97 4.63 6.14
N GLY A 139 6.81 3.34 6.42
CA GLY A 139 7.89 2.50 6.94
C GLY A 139 9.14 2.49 6.04
N ARG A 140 8.96 2.56 4.71
CA ARG A 140 10.08 2.66 3.76
C ARG A 140 10.81 4.01 3.86
N GLY A 141 10.06 5.10 4.03
CA GLY A 141 10.62 6.41 4.32
C GLY A 141 11.40 6.41 5.64
N ARG A 142 10.86 5.77 6.68
CA ARG A 142 11.54 5.67 7.99
C ARG A 142 12.86 4.91 7.92
N ILE A 143 12.91 3.82 7.14
CA ILE A 143 14.17 3.11 6.86
C ILE A 143 15.15 4.02 6.14
N SER A 144 14.70 4.73 5.08
CA SER A 144 15.57 5.62 4.31
C SER A 144 16.10 6.78 5.16
N TYR A 145 15.28 7.29 6.07
CA TYR A 145 15.69 8.32 7.03
C TYR A 145 16.70 7.77 8.05
N ALA A 146 16.45 6.59 8.61
CA ALA A 146 17.36 5.91 9.53
C ALA A 146 18.75 5.65 8.90
N GLU A 147 18.77 5.13 7.67
CA GLU A 147 20.00 4.90 6.92
C GLU A 147 20.77 6.21 6.68
N ALA A 148 20.07 7.26 6.26
CA ALA A 148 20.69 8.57 6.07
C ALA A 148 21.21 9.19 7.38
N LEU A 149 20.53 8.97 8.52
CA LEU A 149 20.99 9.40 9.85
C LEU A 149 22.32 8.71 10.21
N ILE A 150 22.42 7.40 9.99
CA ILE A 150 23.64 6.64 10.24
C ILE A 150 24.79 7.18 9.36
N ASP A 151 24.52 7.41 8.07
CA ASP A 151 25.51 7.90 7.10
C ASP A 151 26.05 9.30 7.43
N VAL A 152 25.26 10.16 8.08
CA VAL A 152 25.74 11.48 8.56
C VAL A 152 26.37 11.42 9.96
N GLY A 153 26.51 10.24 10.55
CA GLY A 153 27.13 10.03 11.86
C GLY A 153 26.18 10.14 13.06
N ARG A 154 24.86 10.29 12.84
CA ARG A 154 23.80 10.22 13.88
C ARG A 154 23.41 8.76 14.14
N ILE A 155 24.41 7.94 14.48
CA ILE A 155 24.33 6.47 14.50
C ILE A 155 23.25 5.97 15.48
N GLU A 156 23.31 6.37 16.74
CA GLU A 156 22.36 5.90 17.78
C GLU A 156 20.90 6.20 17.42
N GLU A 157 20.65 7.39 16.86
CA GLU A 157 19.33 7.82 16.44
C GLU A 157 18.81 7.00 15.25
N GLY A 158 19.66 6.81 14.24
CA GLY A 158 19.31 6.00 13.07
C GLY A 158 19.08 4.53 13.42
N GLU A 159 19.95 3.93 14.25
CA GLU A 159 19.77 2.54 14.72
C GLU A 159 18.48 2.36 15.52
N GLN A 160 18.17 3.28 16.43
CA GLN A 160 16.93 3.24 17.19
C GLN A 160 15.71 3.38 16.27
N LEU A 161 15.74 4.32 15.33
CA LEU A 161 14.66 4.51 14.36
C LEU A 161 14.46 3.26 13.48
N LEU A 162 15.55 2.60 13.07
CA LEU A 162 15.51 1.37 12.29
C LEU A 162 14.88 0.23 13.08
N ARG A 163 15.25 0.07 14.37
CA ARG A 163 14.65 -0.91 15.28
C ARG A 163 13.16 -0.67 15.47
N ASP A 164 12.75 0.57 15.75
CA ASP A 164 11.34 0.91 15.95
C ASP A 164 10.51 0.66 14.69
N THR A 165 11.08 1.01 13.52
CA THR A 165 10.44 0.77 12.22
C THR A 165 10.30 -0.72 11.93
N TRP A 166 11.33 -1.51 12.22
CA TRP A 166 11.24 -2.96 12.12
C TRP A 166 10.14 -3.49 13.04
N ARG A 167 10.10 -3.11 14.31
CA ARG A 167 9.13 -3.65 15.27
C ARG A 167 7.67 -3.29 14.95
N GLY A 168 7.40 -2.07 14.47
CA GLY A 168 6.04 -1.51 14.47
C GLY A 168 5.44 -1.02 13.15
N GLU A 169 6.18 -1.01 12.04
CA GLU A 169 5.70 -0.35 10.81
C GLU A 169 5.28 -1.31 9.70
N PHE A 170 4.32 -0.91 8.87
CA PHE A 170 4.01 -1.68 7.68
C PHE A 170 5.19 -1.63 6.69
N LEU A 171 5.69 -2.81 6.31
CA LEU A 171 6.74 -2.96 5.30
C LEU A 171 6.26 -3.92 4.21
N PRO A 172 6.27 -3.52 2.92
CA PRO A 172 6.08 -4.45 1.82
C PRO A 172 7.06 -5.63 1.93
N LEU A 173 6.66 -6.82 1.49
CA LEU A 173 7.47 -8.04 1.66
C LEU A 173 8.91 -7.92 1.13
N ALA A 174 9.09 -7.24 -0.01
CA ALA A 174 10.41 -6.97 -0.56
C ALA A 174 11.23 -6.06 0.35
N VAL A 175 10.63 -4.94 0.80
CA VAL A 175 11.28 -4.00 1.73
C VAL A 175 11.64 -4.69 3.04
N GLN A 176 10.74 -5.48 3.64
CA GLN A 176 11.04 -6.22 4.87
C GLN A 176 12.25 -7.16 4.70
N ARG A 177 12.30 -7.90 3.58
CA ARG A 177 13.43 -8.79 3.27
C ARG A 177 14.72 -7.97 3.13
N ASP A 178 14.68 -6.92 2.33
CA ASP A 178 15.86 -6.13 1.98
C ASP A 178 16.40 -5.38 3.21
N THR A 179 15.52 -4.84 4.06
CA THR A 179 15.89 -4.23 5.35
C THR A 179 16.54 -5.24 6.28
N TYR A 180 15.99 -6.46 6.41
CA TYR A 180 16.64 -7.47 7.24
C TYR A 180 18.02 -7.86 6.69
N GLN A 181 18.14 -8.07 5.38
CA GLN A 181 19.40 -8.45 4.75
C GLN A 181 20.49 -7.38 4.89
N ALA A 182 20.12 -6.09 4.83
CA ALA A 182 21.06 -4.99 4.98
C ALA A 182 21.50 -4.76 6.43
N HIS A 183 20.66 -5.13 7.41
CA HIS A 183 20.78 -4.70 8.80
C HIS A 183 20.61 -5.84 9.81
N GLU A 184 20.94 -7.09 9.43
CA GLU A 184 20.66 -8.27 10.25
C GLU A 184 21.33 -8.22 11.63
N ASP A 185 22.53 -7.63 11.70
CA ASP A 185 23.32 -7.50 12.94
C ASP A 185 22.68 -6.54 13.96
N PHE A 186 21.73 -5.69 13.53
CA PHE A 186 21.08 -4.72 14.41
C PHE A 186 19.84 -5.27 15.12
N PHE A 187 19.26 -6.35 14.59
CA PHE A 187 18.00 -6.90 15.08
C PHE A 187 18.24 -8.07 16.03
N THR A 188 17.59 -7.99 17.19
CA THR A 188 17.65 -9.04 18.21
C THR A 188 16.49 -10.03 18.07
N GLN A 189 16.55 -11.14 18.80
CA GLN A 189 15.41 -12.06 18.96
C GLN A 189 14.16 -11.34 19.48
N GLU A 190 14.32 -10.32 20.33
CA GLU A 190 13.21 -9.52 20.84
C GLU A 190 12.58 -8.68 19.72
N ASP A 191 13.39 -8.07 18.86
CA ASP A 191 12.91 -7.26 17.74
C ASP A 191 12.17 -8.10 16.70
N HIS A 192 12.64 -9.31 16.42
CA HIS A 192 11.93 -10.26 15.57
C HIS A 192 10.60 -10.72 16.19
N MET A 193 10.56 -10.92 17.52
CA MET A 193 9.33 -11.30 18.21
C MET A 193 8.31 -10.15 18.16
N ALA A 194 8.73 -8.92 18.44
CA ALA A 194 7.89 -7.72 18.34
C ALA A 194 7.37 -7.50 16.91
N ARG A 195 8.22 -7.70 15.89
CA ARG A 195 7.80 -7.67 14.47
C ARG A 195 6.70 -8.68 14.20
N ILE A 196 6.88 -9.94 14.62
CA ILE A 196 5.87 -10.98 14.40
C ILE A 196 4.57 -10.65 15.13
N ASP A 197 4.66 -10.15 16.37
CA ASP A 197 3.50 -9.71 17.15
C ASP A 197 2.69 -8.65 16.40
N TYR A 198 3.34 -7.55 16.00
CA TYR A 198 2.74 -6.50 15.17
C TYR A 198 2.08 -7.05 13.91
N LEU A 199 2.78 -7.94 13.18
CA LEU A 199 2.27 -8.51 11.93
C LEU A 199 1.07 -9.44 12.17
N ILE A 200 1.01 -10.18 13.28
CA ILE A 200 -0.14 -11.02 13.62
C ILE A 200 -1.35 -10.14 13.97
N TRP A 201 -1.17 -9.12 14.82
CA TRP A 201 -2.24 -8.18 15.17
C TRP A 201 -2.77 -7.42 13.95
N SER A 202 -1.89 -7.09 13.02
CA SER A 202 -2.24 -6.46 11.74
C SER A 202 -2.77 -7.45 10.69
N ASN A 203 -2.99 -8.72 11.03
CA ASN A 203 -3.42 -9.81 10.13
C ASN A 203 -2.50 -10.04 8.90
N GLN A 204 -1.24 -9.61 8.97
CA GLN A 204 -0.20 -9.78 7.95
C GLN A 204 0.55 -11.12 8.10
N ARG A 205 -0.21 -12.22 8.18
CA ARG A 205 0.32 -13.56 8.47
C ARG A 205 1.39 -14.05 7.47
N THR A 206 1.28 -13.66 6.21
CA THR A 206 2.29 -14.01 5.19
C THR A 206 3.63 -13.35 5.48
N ALA A 207 3.65 -12.07 5.87
CA ALA A 207 4.86 -11.37 6.26
C ALA A 207 5.43 -11.94 7.57
N ALA A 208 4.58 -12.24 8.56
CA ALA A 208 5.01 -12.82 9.83
C ALA A 208 5.71 -14.17 9.64
N ARG A 209 5.20 -15.03 8.76
CA ARG A 209 5.85 -16.31 8.42
C ARG A 209 7.24 -16.14 7.80
N ARG A 210 7.55 -15.01 7.17
CA ARG A 210 8.90 -14.73 6.63
C ARG A 210 9.89 -14.37 7.73
N VAL A 211 9.41 -13.87 8.87
CA VAL A 211 10.23 -13.50 10.05
C VAL A 211 10.39 -14.70 11.00
N LEU A 212 9.45 -15.65 11.01
CA LEU A 212 9.48 -16.82 11.90
C LEU A 212 10.84 -17.57 11.92
N PRO A 213 11.53 -17.82 10.79
CA PRO A 213 12.83 -18.51 10.81
C PRO A 213 13.95 -17.74 11.52
N LEU A 214 13.76 -16.45 11.79
CA LEU A 214 14.71 -15.59 12.50
C LEU A 214 14.60 -15.77 14.02
N LEU A 215 13.54 -16.41 14.51
CA LEU A 215 13.37 -16.75 15.91
C LEU A 215 13.98 -18.11 16.25
N SER A 216 14.35 -18.28 17.51
CA SER A 216 14.83 -19.53 18.07
C SER A 216 14.14 -19.88 19.39
N GLY A 217 14.25 -21.15 19.80
CA GLY A 217 13.76 -21.63 21.09
C GLY A 217 12.28 -21.38 21.34
N THR A 218 11.95 -20.97 22.57
CA THR A 218 10.57 -20.77 23.03
C THR A 218 9.86 -19.61 22.32
N ASN A 219 10.59 -18.58 21.87
CA ASN A 219 10.01 -17.48 21.10
C ASN A 219 9.50 -17.96 19.74
N HIS A 220 10.27 -18.82 19.07
CA HIS A 220 9.84 -19.46 17.84
C HIS A 220 8.56 -20.30 18.06
N ASP A 221 8.53 -21.11 19.12
CA ASP A 221 7.35 -21.95 19.43
C ASP A 221 6.09 -21.12 19.73
N LEU A 222 6.21 -20.05 20.50
CA LEU A 222 5.12 -19.11 20.79
C LEU A 222 4.60 -18.46 19.50
N ALA A 223 5.50 -17.95 18.66
CA ALA A 223 5.15 -17.33 17.38
C ALA A 223 4.48 -18.31 16.40
N ASP A 224 5.00 -19.54 16.25
CA ASP A 224 4.41 -20.59 15.40
C ASP A 224 3.00 -20.95 15.87
N ALA A 225 2.80 -21.13 17.19
CA ALA A 225 1.49 -21.43 17.75
C ALA A 225 0.47 -20.32 17.47
N ARG A 226 0.85 -19.05 17.69
CA ARG A 226 -0.01 -17.89 17.41
C ARG A 226 -0.34 -17.81 15.92
N LEU A 227 0.63 -17.99 15.02
CA LEU A 227 0.39 -18.00 13.57
C LEU A 227 -0.55 -19.12 13.12
N ARG A 228 -0.44 -20.32 13.72
CA ARG A 228 -1.32 -21.45 13.44
C ARG A 228 -2.74 -21.20 13.91
N LEU A 229 -2.90 -20.70 15.14
CA LEU A 229 -4.21 -20.34 15.71
C LEU A 229 -4.89 -19.26 14.87
N ALA A 230 -4.21 -18.14 14.62
CA ALA A 230 -4.68 -17.04 13.77
C ALA A 230 -5.04 -17.53 12.36
N GLY A 231 -4.28 -18.49 11.85
CA GLY A 231 -4.47 -19.10 10.55
C GLY A 231 -5.47 -20.24 10.47
N ARG A 232 -6.00 -20.74 11.60
CA ARG A 232 -6.77 -21.99 11.69
C ARG A 232 -6.07 -23.15 10.97
N GLN A 233 -4.75 -23.23 11.12
CA GLN A 233 -3.93 -24.25 10.46
C GLN A 233 -4.05 -25.61 11.17
N SER A 234 -3.58 -26.67 10.52
CA SER A 234 -3.39 -27.95 11.18
C SER A 234 -2.26 -27.90 12.22
N GLY A 235 -2.33 -28.81 13.21
CA GLY A 235 -1.30 -28.95 14.23
C GLY A 235 -1.31 -27.90 15.34
N VAL A 236 -2.42 -27.16 15.52
CA VAL A 236 -2.60 -26.18 16.60
C VAL A 236 -2.32 -26.80 17.97
N ASP A 237 -2.93 -27.94 18.30
CA ASP A 237 -2.75 -28.58 19.62
C ASP A 237 -1.28 -28.91 19.88
N ARG A 238 -0.58 -29.47 18.88
CA ARG A 238 0.84 -29.77 18.99
C ARG A 238 1.67 -28.51 19.18
N ALA A 239 1.33 -27.40 18.52
CA ALA A 239 2.06 -26.14 18.67
C ALA A 239 1.83 -25.52 20.05
N VAL A 240 0.58 -25.46 20.51
CA VAL A 240 0.23 -24.97 21.84
C VAL A 240 0.89 -25.81 22.94
N ASN A 241 0.94 -27.13 22.79
CA ASN A 241 1.56 -28.03 23.78
C ASN A 241 3.09 -27.90 23.89
N ARG A 242 3.78 -27.24 22.94
CA ARG A 242 5.23 -26.96 23.05
C ARG A 242 5.54 -25.72 23.89
N ILE A 243 4.54 -24.89 24.16
CA ILE A 243 4.73 -23.63 24.88
C ILE A 243 4.93 -23.95 26.36
N PRO A 244 6.01 -23.45 27.00
CA PRO A 244 6.23 -23.63 28.43
C PRO A 244 5.15 -22.89 29.23
N ALA A 245 4.86 -23.39 30.44
CA ALA A 245 3.87 -22.77 31.33
C ALA A 245 4.19 -21.30 31.66
N SER A 246 5.46 -20.90 31.64
CA SER A 246 5.86 -19.49 31.83
C SER A 246 5.36 -18.53 30.75
N MET A 247 4.99 -19.04 29.57
CA MET A 247 4.50 -18.26 28.42
C MET A 247 3.01 -18.51 28.13
N SER A 248 2.31 -19.31 28.94
CA SER A 248 0.91 -19.66 28.68
C SER A 248 -0.05 -18.47 28.77
N ASN A 249 0.34 -17.44 29.52
CA ASN A 249 -0.43 -16.23 29.77
C ASN A 249 -0.01 -15.07 28.85
N ASP A 250 0.78 -15.34 27.80
CA ASP A 250 1.05 -14.35 26.76
C ASP A 250 -0.27 -13.81 26.19
N PRO A 251 -0.54 -12.50 26.25
CA PRO A 251 -1.83 -11.95 25.83
C PRO A 251 -2.20 -12.31 24.39
N GLY A 252 -1.22 -12.33 23.48
CA GLY A 252 -1.42 -12.71 22.10
C GLY A 252 -1.77 -14.18 21.92
N LEU A 253 -1.15 -15.08 22.69
CA LEU A 253 -1.51 -16.50 22.73
C LEU A 253 -2.90 -16.72 23.29
N VAL A 254 -3.22 -16.11 24.44
CA VAL A 254 -4.54 -16.22 25.08
C VAL A 254 -5.63 -15.73 24.13
N PHE A 255 -5.41 -14.58 23.49
CA PHE A 255 -6.31 -14.03 22.48
C PHE A 255 -6.56 -15.02 21.33
N GLU A 256 -5.50 -15.55 20.73
CA GLU A 256 -5.64 -16.47 19.60
C GLU A 256 -6.29 -17.81 20.01
N ARG A 257 -6.00 -18.29 21.23
CA ARG A 257 -6.64 -19.49 21.80
C ARG A 257 -8.13 -19.26 22.10
N ALA A 258 -8.55 -18.06 22.46
CA ALA A 258 -9.96 -17.74 22.67
C ALA A 258 -10.71 -17.57 21.34
N ARG A 259 -10.06 -16.89 20.38
CA ARG A 259 -10.64 -16.57 19.08
C ARG A 259 -10.84 -17.79 18.19
N TRP A 260 -9.90 -18.74 18.19
CA TRP A 260 -9.97 -19.95 17.37
C TRP A 260 -11.21 -20.85 17.60
N PRO A 261 -11.53 -21.27 18.85
CA PRO A 261 -12.72 -22.07 19.13
C PRO A 261 -14.01 -21.27 18.95
N ARG A 262 -14.03 -19.98 19.31
CA ARG A 262 -15.20 -19.11 19.05
C ARG A 262 -15.52 -19.03 17.55
N ARG A 263 -14.53 -18.89 16.68
CA ARG A 263 -14.71 -18.94 15.20
C ARG A 263 -15.15 -20.30 14.68
N SER A 264 -15.07 -21.34 15.50
CA SER A 264 -15.48 -22.70 15.20
C SER A 264 -16.80 -23.10 15.90
N GLY A 265 -17.46 -22.16 16.61
CA GLY A 265 -18.72 -22.39 17.31
C GLY A 265 -18.60 -23.12 18.65
N LEU A 266 -17.38 -23.34 19.14
CA LEU A 266 -17.10 -24.00 20.41
C LEU A 266 -17.01 -22.93 21.50
N ARG A 267 -18.08 -22.74 22.28
CA ARG A 267 -18.21 -21.63 23.25
C ARG A 267 -17.60 -21.94 24.62
N ASP A 268 -17.78 -23.17 25.11
CA ASP A 268 -17.47 -23.52 26.51
C ASP A 268 -15.99 -23.34 26.88
N SER A 269 -15.09 -23.45 25.89
CA SER A 269 -13.64 -23.28 26.09
C SER A 269 -13.15 -21.83 26.00
N VAL A 270 -14.01 -20.89 25.60
CA VAL A 270 -13.62 -19.50 25.29
C VAL A 270 -13.60 -18.63 26.54
N LEU A 271 -14.63 -18.72 27.37
CA LEU A 271 -14.83 -17.83 28.51
C LEU A 271 -13.63 -17.81 29.48
N PRO A 272 -13.06 -18.95 29.93
CA PRO A 272 -11.91 -18.94 30.83
C PRO A 272 -10.67 -18.27 30.24
N LEU A 273 -10.54 -18.23 28.91
CA LEU A 273 -9.43 -17.56 28.23
C LEU A 273 -9.68 -16.06 28.13
N LEU A 274 -10.91 -15.62 27.88
CA LEU A 274 -11.24 -14.20 27.80
C LEU A 274 -11.07 -13.48 29.14
N LEU A 275 -11.31 -14.17 30.26
CA LEU A 275 -11.03 -13.68 31.62
C LEU A 275 -9.53 -13.55 31.93
N GLN A 276 -8.66 -14.18 31.13
CA GLN A 276 -7.19 -14.07 31.28
C GLN A 276 -6.60 -12.94 30.43
N LEU A 277 -7.37 -12.36 29.51
CA LEU A 277 -6.88 -11.24 28.72
C LEU A 277 -6.59 -10.05 29.63
N PRO A 278 -5.55 -9.25 29.35
CA PRO A 278 -5.26 -8.07 30.14
C PRO A 278 -6.21 -6.91 29.78
N ASP A 279 -6.42 -5.98 30.73
CA ASP A 279 -7.21 -4.77 30.50
C ASP A 279 -6.40 -3.62 29.87
N ALA A 280 -5.08 -3.78 29.82
CA ALA A 280 -4.16 -2.85 29.18
C ALA A 280 -3.16 -3.63 28.31
N HIS A 281 -2.80 -3.04 27.18
CA HIS A 281 -1.80 -3.57 26.27
C HIS A 281 -1.05 -2.41 25.60
N GLY A 282 0.24 -2.58 25.32
CA GLY A 282 1.06 -1.53 24.69
C GLY A 282 0.64 -1.21 23.25
N ASP A 283 0.05 -2.18 22.56
CA ASP A 283 -0.58 -2.01 21.24
C ASP A 283 -2.09 -1.77 21.41
N VAL A 284 -2.55 -0.59 21.01
CA VAL A 284 -3.97 -0.18 21.06
C VAL A 284 -4.85 -1.02 20.15
N ASN A 285 -4.37 -1.37 18.95
CA ASN A 285 -5.11 -2.22 18.01
C ASN A 285 -5.27 -3.64 18.58
N ALA A 286 -4.24 -4.17 19.22
CA ALA A 286 -4.35 -5.45 19.94
C ALA A 286 -5.41 -5.38 21.05
N LEU A 287 -5.44 -4.30 21.84
CA LEU A 287 -6.43 -4.09 22.90
C LEU A 287 -7.86 -4.01 22.35
N GLU A 288 -8.08 -3.29 21.24
CA GLU A 288 -9.38 -3.22 20.57
C GLU A 288 -9.85 -4.59 20.07
N LEU A 289 -8.93 -5.41 19.54
CA LEU A 289 -9.21 -6.76 19.10
C LEU A 289 -9.58 -7.67 20.28
N MET A 290 -8.85 -7.60 21.39
CA MET A 290 -9.16 -8.32 22.62
C MET A 290 -10.54 -7.94 23.16
N TRP A 291 -10.82 -6.63 23.23
CA TRP A 291 -12.13 -6.13 23.65
C TRP A 291 -13.25 -6.60 22.73
N THR A 292 -13.00 -6.68 21.42
CA THR A 292 -13.97 -7.21 20.46
C THR A 292 -14.36 -8.66 20.80
N GLU A 293 -13.39 -9.52 21.13
CA GLU A 293 -13.68 -10.91 21.51
C GLU A 293 -14.41 -10.98 22.87
N ARG A 294 -14.05 -10.14 23.86
CA ARG A 294 -14.81 -10.00 25.12
C ARG A 294 -16.26 -9.57 24.87
N LYS A 295 -16.47 -8.52 24.09
CA LYS A 295 -17.80 -7.98 23.75
C LYS A 295 -18.69 -9.02 23.09
N LEU A 296 -18.16 -9.85 22.19
CA LEU A 296 -18.92 -10.92 21.56
C LEU A 296 -19.40 -11.96 22.58
N MET A 297 -18.56 -12.33 23.54
CA MET A 297 -18.94 -13.24 24.62
C MET A 297 -19.95 -12.61 25.58
N ILE A 298 -19.78 -11.34 25.96
CA ILE A 298 -20.74 -10.60 26.79
C ILE A 298 -22.15 -10.64 26.16
N LEU A 299 -22.26 -10.42 24.85
CA LEU A 299 -23.54 -10.46 24.15
C LEU A 299 -24.19 -11.85 24.18
N ASP A 300 -23.39 -12.92 24.11
CA ASP A 300 -23.89 -14.28 24.22
C ASP A 300 -24.33 -14.59 25.66
N LEU A 301 -23.55 -14.23 26.68
CA LEU A 301 -23.91 -14.40 28.09
C LEU A 301 -25.20 -13.65 28.48
N ILE A 302 -25.39 -12.43 27.96
CA ILE A 302 -26.63 -11.66 28.17
C ILE A 302 -27.85 -12.39 27.57
N ARG A 303 -27.71 -13.01 26.39
CA ARG A 303 -28.79 -13.80 25.77
C ARG A 303 -29.13 -15.02 26.63
N ASP A 304 -28.11 -15.64 27.21
CA ASP A 304 -28.23 -16.81 28.08
C ASP A 304 -28.63 -16.44 29.53
N ARG A 305 -28.80 -15.14 29.81
CA ARG A 305 -29.16 -14.55 31.12
C ARG A 305 -28.11 -14.74 32.23
N ASP A 306 -26.86 -14.97 31.86
CA ASP A 306 -25.73 -14.97 32.78
C ASP A 306 -25.14 -13.55 32.93
N PHE A 307 -25.86 -12.72 33.69
CA PHE A 307 -25.49 -11.31 33.86
C PHE A 307 -24.26 -11.10 34.74
N ASN A 308 -23.98 -12.02 35.67
CA ASN A 308 -22.85 -11.89 36.59
C ASN A 308 -21.53 -12.05 35.83
N THR A 309 -21.41 -13.11 35.03
CA THR A 309 -20.20 -13.35 34.25
C THR A 309 -20.05 -12.36 33.09
N ALA A 310 -21.17 -11.87 32.53
CA ALA A 310 -21.13 -10.78 31.57
C ALA A 310 -20.56 -9.49 32.17
N TYR A 311 -20.90 -9.18 33.43
CA TYR A 311 -20.36 -8.03 34.14
C TYR A 311 -18.86 -8.17 34.42
N GLU A 312 -18.42 -9.35 34.90
CA GLU A 312 -17.00 -9.65 35.16
C GLU A 312 -16.12 -9.48 33.92
N LEU A 313 -16.65 -9.83 32.73
CA LEU A 313 -15.90 -9.69 31.49
C LEU A 313 -15.87 -8.25 30.93
N ALA A 314 -16.75 -7.39 31.44
CA ALA A 314 -16.91 -6.00 31.00
C ALA A 314 -16.17 -4.99 31.89
N SER A 315 -15.96 -5.34 33.16
CA SER A 315 -15.14 -4.61 34.12
C SER A 315 -13.66 -4.72 33.82
#